data_AF-A0A2S3WI29-F1
#
_entry.id   AF-A0A2S3WI29-F1
#
_cell.length_a   1.000
_cell.length_b   1.000
_cell.length_c   1.000
_cell.angle_alpha   90.00
_cell.angle_beta   90.00
_cell.angle_gamma   90.00
#
_symmetry.space_group_name_H-M   'P 1'
#
loop_
_entity.id
_entity.type
_entity.pdbx_description
1 polymer ?
#
loop_
_entity_poly.entity_id
_entity_poly.type
_entity_poly.pdbx_seq_one_letter_code
_entity_poly.pdbx_strand_id
1 'polypeptide(L)'
;MHIRGMIMKSKKRSHDIKSADLWLQHLSITITSASSQVFANGRQQIEVQLDAIPRPGLSISATEWATLRAVIEVREDEFRDLPSFSGSPPWGYTTTWDSDFDYYPTSDSISLEPSRTSADPAPKSIYIHSTAPSGNAVVLRAAIKKDDGTVYYSTPTEGLDSSIRLSSVRPPNYNYPEDYTWQTPLEEGDISGGSNFLIEHALSLKHFRFSYATLDADDTPGMIRWQTNESSQTFASHVGIALIGSDRTVHYNTNIVLPDAFKKERMKTTVVSNNASSLVVLLQGDSRIPYHSASSRHQGPLTVTVVDRQGNGHHVSIRFTSEGTQLEKRIKLEVSTTPESQLHANSDPQAGTV
;
A
#
# COMPACT_ATOMS: atom_id res chain seq x y z
N MET A 1 73.18 3.63 -48.44
CA MET A 1 71.73 3.85 -48.33
C MET A 1 71.04 2.50 -48.41
N HIS A 2 70.65 1.93 -47.27
CA HIS A 2 70.00 0.61 -47.16
C HIS A 2 68.87 0.75 -46.13
N ILE A 3 67.63 0.65 -46.59
CA ILE A 3 66.43 0.77 -45.76
C ILE A 3 66.10 -0.64 -45.25
N ARG A 4 66.34 -0.89 -43.96
CA ARG A 4 65.87 -2.08 -43.24
C ARG A 4 64.43 -1.85 -42.80
N GLY A 5 63.50 -2.59 -43.39
CA GLY A 5 62.11 -2.68 -42.95
C GLY A 5 62.02 -3.34 -41.57
N MET A 6 61.57 -2.56 -40.58
CA MET A 6 61.31 -3.01 -39.23
C MET A 6 59.85 -3.48 -39.15
N ILE A 7 59.64 -4.80 -39.21
CA ILE A 7 58.32 -5.42 -39.01
C ILE A 7 58.01 -5.35 -37.52
N MET A 8 57.14 -4.43 -37.13
CA MET A 8 56.54 -4.41 -35.80
C MET A 8 55.61 -5.63 -35.65
N LYS A 9 56.00 -6.58 -34.79
CA LYS A 9 55.09 -7.62 -34.31
C LYS A 9 54.03 -6.96 -33.43
N SER A 10 52.80 -6.92 -33.94
CA SER A 10 51.59 -6.60 -33.18
C SER A 10 51.52 -7.48 -31.94
N LYS A 11 51.61 -6.83 -30.77
CA LYS A 11 51.44 -7.45 -29.46
C LYS A 11 49.94 -7.72 -29.31
N LYS A 12 49.49 -8.95 -29.60
CA LYS A 12 48.16 -9.45 -29.21
C LYS A 12 47.97 -9.13 -27.72
N ARG A 13 47.10 -8.17 -27.40
CA ARG A 13 46.55 -8.01 -26.06
C ARG A 13 45.78 -9.29 -25.78
N SER A 14 46.26 -10.12 -24.86
CA SER A 14 45.43 -11.16 -24.26
C SER A 14 44.26 -10.45 -23.59
N HIS A 15 43.07 -10.58 -24.15
CA HIS A 15 41.87 -10.47 -23.33
C HIS A 15 41.95 -11.67 -22.39
N ASP A 16 42.34 -11.44 -21.13
CA ASP A 16 42.00 -12.36 -20.07
C ASP A 16 40.48 -12.42 -20.06
N ILE A 17 39.94 -13.54 -20.56
CA ILE A 17 38.52 -13.85 -20.47
C ILE A 17 38.27 -14.14 -18.98
N LYS A 18 38.02 -13.08 -18.21
CA LYS A 18 37.49 -13.18 -16.84
C LYS A 18 36.01 -13.55 -16.94
N SER A 19 35.72 -14.76 -17.38
CA SER A 19 34.34 -15.24 -17.46
C SER A 19 33.84 -15.64 -16.07
N ALA A 20 32.60 -15.28 -15.75
CA ALA A 20 31.96 -15.59 -14.47
C ALA A 20 31.89 -17.10 -14.22
N ASP A 21 31.74 -17.86 -15.30
CA ASP A 21 31.72 -19.31 -15.30
C ASP A 21 33.02 -19.94 -14.75
N LEU A 22 34.11 -19.21 -14.54
CA LEU A 22 35.29 -19.74 -13.85
C LEU A 22 35.16 -19.70 -12.32
N TRP A 23 34.21 -18.92 -11.80
CA TRP A 23 34.00 -18.68 -10.38
C TRP A 23 32.67 -19.21 -9.89
N LEU A 24 31.59 -18.88 -10.61
CA LEU A 24 30.21 -19.20 -10.24
C LEU A 24 29.72 -20.38 -11.06
N GLN A 25 29.03 -21.30 -10.39
CA GLN A 25 28.19 -22.31 -11.01
C GLN A 25 26.80 -21.74 -11.31
N HIS A 26 26.32 -20.84 -10.46
CA HIS A 26 24.97 -20.27 -10.56
C HIS A 26 24.99 -18.81 -10.11
N LEU A 27 24.24 -17.97 -10.81
CA LEU A 27 23.87 -16.62 -10.41
C LEU A 27 22.47 -16.39 -10.96
N SER A 28 21.48 -16.21 -10.09
CA SER A 28 20.09 -16.18 -10.52
C SER A 28 19.24 -15.16 -9.80
N ILE A 29 18.15 -14.82 -10.47
CA ILE A 29 17.07 -13.99 -10.00
C ILE A 29 15.76 -14.72 -10.30
N THR A 30 14.90 -14.88 -9.30
CA THR A 30 13.64 -15.64 -9.42
C THR A 30 12.52 -14.92 -8.68
N ILE A 31 11.32 -14.90 -9.26
CA ILE A 31 10.12 -14.41 -8.60
C ILE A 31 9.59 -15.51 -7.69
N THR A 32 9.37 -15.19 -6.42
CA THR A 32 8.78 -16.13 -5.45
C THR A 32 7.39 -15.72 -4.98
N SER A 33 6.93 -14.51 -5.31
CA SER A 33 5.51 -14.16 -5.23
C SER A 33 4.69 -14.82 -6.34
N ALA A 34 3.37 -14.90 -6.16
CA ALA A 34 2.47 -15.57 -7.10
C ALA A 34 2.39 -14.93 -8.50
N SER A 35 2.86 -13.69 -8.67
CA SER A 35 2.75 -12.94 -9.93
C SER A 35 4.00 -12.10 -10.22
N SER A 36 4.25 -11.84 -11.51
CA SER A 36 5.23 -10.86 -12.02
C SER A 36 4.63 -9.48 -12.26
N GLN A 37 3.38 -9.27 -11.86
CA GLN A 37 2.65 -8.02 -11.98
C GLN A 37 2.59 -7.31 -10.64
N VAL A 38 2.53 -5.97 -10.68
CA VAL A 38 2.35 -5.13 -9.50
C VAL A 38 1.51 -3.90 -9.86
N PHE A 39 0.62 -3.50 -8.97
CA PHE A 39 -0.08 -2.23 -9.15
C PHE A 39 0.89 -1.05 -9.08
N ALA A 40 0.72 -0.09 -9.99
CA ALA A 40 1.52 1.13 -10.07
C ALA A 40 1.15 2.15 -8.97
N ASN A 41 1.09 1.71 -7.71
CA ASN A 41 0.71 2.53 -6.55
C ASN A 41 1.86 2.72 -5.54
N GLY A 42 3.02 2.10 -5.79
CA GLY A 42 4.20 2.21 -4.92
C GLY A 42 4.07 1.58 -3.53
N ARG A 43 2.97 0.89 -3.23
CA ARG A 43 2.74 0.21 -1.95
C ARG A 43 2.75 -1.31 -2.11
N GLN A 44 2.19 -1.81 -3.22
CA GLN A 44 2.25 -3.24 -3.52
C GLN A 44 3.67 -3.67 -3.93
N GLN A 45 4.00 -4.91 -3.59
CA GLN A 45 5.32 -5.51 -3.73
C GLN A 45 5.29 -6.83 -4.52
N ILE A 46 6.42 -7.17 -5.12
CA ILE A 46 6.73 -8.49 -5.72
C ILE A 46 7.93 -9.04 -4.98
N GLU A 47 7.86 -10.28 -4.50
CA GLU A 47 9.02 -10.90 -3.87
C GLU A 47 9.93 -11.55 -4.92
N VAL A 48 11.20 -11.21 -4.83
CA VAL A 48 12.25 -11.70 -5.71
C VAL A 48 13.39 -12.25 -4.85
N GLN A 49 13.85 -13.45 -5.18
CA GLN A 49 15.03 -14.05 -4.58
C GLN A 49 16.23 -13.95 -5.52
N LEU A 50 17.37 -13.60 -4.94
CA LEU A 50 18.68 -13.60 -5.58
C LEU A 50 19.51 -14.73 -4.98
N ASP A 51 20.18 -15.49 -5.84
CA ASP A 51 21.02 -16.61 -5.41
C ASP A 51 22.33 -16.65 -6.20
N ALA A 52 23.40 -17.13 -5.55
CA ALA A 52 24.70 -17.34 -6.19
C ALA A 52 25.41 -18.56 -5.59
N ILE A 53 25.83 -19.48 -6.45
CA ILE A 53 26.49 -20.73 -6.04
C ILE A 53 27.91 -20.73 -6.65
N PRO A 54 28.98 -20.82 -5.84
CA PRO A 54 30.33 -20.94 -6.36
C PRO A 54 30.55 -22.31 -7.01
N ARG A 55 31.53 -22.40 -7.90
CA ARG A 55 31.97 -23.70 -8.41
C ARG A 55 32.60 -24.57 -7.32
N PRO A 56 32.59 -25.91 -7.48
CA PRO A 56 33.27 -26.82 -6.57
C PRO A 56 34.74 -26.42 -6.33
N GLY A 57 35.13 -26.31 -5.06
CA GLY A 57 36.47 -25.91 -4.64
C GLY A 57 36.71 -24.39 -4.57
N LEU A 58 35.71 -23.57 -4.94
CA LEU A 58 35.71 -22.13 -4.73
C LEU A 58 34.72 -21.73 -3.64
N SER A 59 34.79 -20.48 -3.20
CA SER A 59 33.86 -19.90 -2.24
C SER A 59 33.46 -18.49 -2.67
N ILE A 60 32.34 -18.02 -2.12
CA ILE A 60 31.93 -16.62 -2.16
C ILE A 60 32.17 -16.07 -0.76
N SER A 61 32.99 -15.03 -0.63
CA SER A 61 33.25 -14.41 0.66
C SER A 61 32.01 -13.66 1.17
N ALA A 62 31.94 -13.37 2.47
CA ALA A 62 30.83 -12.60 3.01
C ALA A 62 30.73 -11.18 2.41
N THR A 63 31.87 -10.58 2.04
CA THR A 63 31.93 -9.27 1.38
C THR A 63 31.41 -9.34 -0.06
N GLU A 64 31.74 -10.41 -0.80
CA GLU A 64 31.21 -10.66 -2.14
C GLU A 64 29.70 -10.93 -2.08
N TRP A 65 29.25 -11.80 -1.16
CA TRP A 65 27.83 -12.11 -0.97
C TRP A 65 26.98 -10.87 -0.65
N ALA A 66 27.51 -9.96 0.18
CA ALA A 66 26.83 -8.72 0.52
C ALA A 66 26.53 -7.83 -0.71
N THR A 67 27.32 -7.97 -1.78
CA THR A 67 27.16 -7.21 -3.02
C THR A 67 26.11 -7.78 -3.98
N LEU A 68 25.59 -8.98 -3.70
CA LEU A 68 24.52 -9.61 -4.49
C LEU A 68 23.29 -8.70 -4.50
N ARG A 69 22.88 -8.29 -5.70
CA ARG A 69 21.78 -7.32 -5.90
C ARG A 69 21.09 -7.51 -7.25
N ALA A 70 19.90 -6.95 -7.38
CA ALA A 70 19.21 -6.84 -8.66
C ALA A 70 19.67 -5.61 -9.43
N VAL A 71 19.77 -5.75 -10.75
CA VAL A 71 20.07 -4.67 -11.69
C VAL A 71 19.02 -4.65 -12.80
N ILE A 72 18.74 -3.46 -13.33
CA ILE A 72 17.89 -3.24 -14.49
C ILE A 72 18.72 -3.42 -15.75
N GLU A 73 18.23 -4.26 -16.68
CA GLU A 73 18.76 -4.33 -18.04
C GLU A 73 18.16 -3.19 -18.88
N VAL A 74 19.00 -2.23 -19.27
CA VAL A 74 18.59 -1.04 -20.05
C VAL A 74 18.58 -1.36 -21.54
N ARG A 75 19.58 -2.10 -21.99
CA ARG A 75 19.72 -2.76 -23.30
C ARG A 75 20.64 -3.95 -23.11
N GLU A 76 20.79 -4.77 -24.15
CA GLU A 76 21.69 -5.92 -24.16
C GLU A 76 23.07 -5.55 -23.61
N ASP A 77 23.50 -6.26 -22.55
CA ASP A 77 24.75 -6.07 -21.82
C ASP A 77 24.97 -4.66 -21.19
N GLU A 78 23.94 -3.82 -21.07
CA GLU A 78 23.99 -2.57 -20.31
C GLU A 78 23.07 -2.61 -19.08
N PHE A 79 23.69 -2.49 -17.91
CA PHE A 79 23.02 -2.63 -16.63
C PHE A 79 23.08 -1.35 -15.80
N ARG A 80 21.99 -1.08 -15.08
CA ARG A 80 21.92 -0.03 -14.06
C ARG A 80 21.45 -0.63 -12.76
N ASP A 81 21.99 -0.16 -11.63
CA ASP A 81 21.50 -0.59 -10.33
C ASP A 81 20.01 -0.29 -10.18
N LEU A 82 19.26 -1.26 -9.64
CA LEU A 82 17.89 -1.03 -9.20
C LEU A 82 17.96 -0.18 -7.92
N PRO A 83 17.38 1.02 -7.86
CA PRO A 83 17.49 1.87 -6.68
C PRO A 83 16.66 1.32 -5.52
N SER A 84 17.04 1.68 -4.29
CA SER A 84 16.16 1.50 -3.14
C SER A 84 14.87 2.30 -3.34
N PHE A 85 13.74 1.72 -2.95
CA PHE A 85 12.45 2.34 -3.16
C PHE A 85 12.13 3.34 -2.05
N SER A 86 11.84 4.58 -2.46
CA SER A 86 11.40 5.67 -1.59
C SER A 86 10.20 6.42 -2.18
N GLY A 87 9.42 5.76 -3.06
CA GLY A 87 8.27 6.32 -3.77
C GLY A 87 8.58 7.14 -5.04
N SER A 88 9.80 7.66 -5.18
CA SER A 88 10.18 8.49 -6.33
C SER A 88 10.56 7.72 -7.61
N PRO A 89 11.40 6.66 -7.57
CA PRO A 89 11.79 5.96 -8.79
C PRO A 89 10.62 5.10 -9.32
N PRO A 90 10.47 4.95 -10.66
CA PRO A 90 9.39 4.16 -11.26
C PRO A 90 9.44 2.68 -10.89
N TRP A 91 10.64 2.18 -10.59
CA TRP A 91 10.91 0.84 -10.09
C TRP A 91 11.99 0.95 -9.01
N GLY A 92 11.82 0.22 -7.92
CA GLY A 92 12.84 0.11 -6.88
C GLY A 92 12.56 -1.06 -5.95
N TYR A 93 13.44 -1.25 -4.97
CA TYR A 93 13.32 -2.37 -4.03
C TYR A 93 13.41 -1.96 -2.56
N THR A 94 12.81 -2.77 -1.69
CA THR A 94 13.09 -2.82 -0.25
C THR A 94 13.66 -4.19 0.12
N THR A 95 14.25 -4.31 1.31
CA THR A 95 14.79 -5.58 1.84
C THR A 95 13.90 -6.21 2.90
N THR A 96 12.81 -5.53 3.27
CA THR A 96 11.85 -5.97 4.28
C THR A 96 10.49 -6.11 3.64
N TRP A 97 9.85 -7.24 3.93
CA TRP A 97 8.47 -7.50 3.56
C TRP A 97 7.53 -6.55 4.31
N ASP A 98 6.59 -5.95 3.60
CA ASP A 98 5.50 -5.21 4.21
C ASP A 98 4.25 -6.09 4.36
N SER A 99 3.90 -6.48 5.58
CA SER A 99 2.74 -7.36 5.83
C SER A 99 1.38 -6.71 5.57
N ASP A 100 1.35 -5.39 5.40
CA ASP A 100 0.12 -4.65 5.15
C ASP A 100 -0.37 -4.83 3.71
N PHE A 101 0.49 -5.31 2.80
CA PHE A 101 0.16 -5.46 1.38
C PHE A 101 0.29 -6.90 0.88
N ASP A 102 -0.79 -7.38 0.26
CA ASP A 102 -0.87 -8.64 -0.46
C ASP A 102 -0.20 -8.48 -1.84
N TYR A 103 0.43 -9.56 -2.32
CA TYR A 103 0.92 -9.64 -3.70
C TYR A 103 -0.22 -9.51 -4.73
N TYR A 104 0.13 -9.23 -5.98
CA TYR A 104 -0.85 -9.08 -7.05
C TYR A 104 -1.73 -10.33 -7.20
N PRO A 105 -3.06 -10.19 -7.27
CA PRO A 105 -3.97 -11.32 -7.28
C PRO A 105 -3.86 -12.13 -8.59
N THR A 106 -3.76 -13.45 -8.48
CA THR A 106 -3.84 -14.39 -9.59
C THR A 106 -5.18 -15.14 -9.56
N SER A 107 -5.69 -15.52 -10.73
CA SER A 107 -6.97 -16.25 -10.88
C SER A 107 -7.05 -17.53 -10.03
N ASP A 108 -5.90 -18.12 -9.74
CA ASP A 108 -5.71 -19.17 -8.75
C ASP A 108 -5.17 -18.52 -7.47
N SER A 109 -6.05 -18.22 -6.52
CA SER A 109 -5.65 -17.59 -5.26
C SER A 109 -5.14 -18.62 -4.27
N ILE A 110 -3.89 -18.49 -3.81
CA ILE A 110 -3.52 -18.45 -2.38
C ILE A 110 -2.26 -17.58 -2.27
N SER A 111 -2.31 -16.57 -1.40
CA SER A 111 -1.16 -15.82 -0.92
C SER A 111 -0.07 -16.78 -0.45
N LEU A 112 1.01 -16.89 -1.21
CA LEU A 112 2.19 -17.63 -0.77
C LEU A 112 2.95 -16.71 0.18
N GLU A 113 2.93 -17.03 1.47
CA GLU A 113 4.00 -16.54 2.34
C GLU A 113 5.36 -16.84 1.68
N PRO A 114 6.38 -15.98 1.90
CA PRO A 114 7.73 -16.21 1.40
C PRO A 114 8.18 -17.65 1.62
N SER A 115 8.43 -18.39 0.54
CA SER A 115 9.06 -19.71 0.65
C SER A 115 10.50 -19.52 1.10
N ARG A 116 10.74 -19.75 2.40
CA ARG A 116 12.07 -19.65 3.00
C ARG A 116 12.84 -20.96 2.78
N THR A 117 13.70 -20.98 1.78
CA THR A 117 14.58 -22.11 1.48
C THR A 117 15.72 -22.18 2.50
N SER A 118 16.07 -23.38 2.97
CA SER A 118 17.13 -23.62 3.97
C SER A 118 18.53 -23.81 3.35
N ALA A 119 18.81 -23.18 2.21
CA ALA A 119 20.14 -23.25 1.59
C ALA A 119 21.15 -22.41 2.39
N ASP A 120 22.44 -22.76 2.29
CA ASP A 120 23.54 -22.02 2.92
C ASP A 120 24.58 -21.62 1.85
N PRO A 121 24.83 -20.31 1.60
CA PRO A 121 24.10 -19.18 2.18
C PRO A 121 22.65 -19.14 1.68
N ALA A 122 21.74 -18.66 2.53
CA ALA A 122 20.33 -18.55 2.16
C ALA A 122 20.14 -17.49 1.06
N PRO A 123 19.27 -17.73 0.06
CA PRO A 123 18.96 -16.75 -0.97
C PRO A 123 18.55 -15.40 -0.37
N LYS A 124 18.92 -14.31 -1.04
CA LYS A 124 18.61 -12.96 -0.61
C LYS A 124 17.26 -12.53 -1.19
N SER A 125 16.23 -12.42 -0.34
CA SER A 125 14.94 -11.84 -0.72
C SER A 125 15.03 -10.31 -0.80
N ILE A 126 14.43 -9.75 -1.84
CA ILE A 126 14.12 -8.33 -1.99
C ILE A 126 12.67 -8.18 -2.47
N TYR A 127 12.08 -7.02 -2.21
CA TYR A 127 10.68 -6.73 -2.52
C TYR A 127 10.63 -5.58 -3.51
N ILE A 128 10.12 -5.83 -4.71
CA ILE A 128 10.10 -4.87 -5.82
C ILE A 128 8.78 -4.11 -5.83
N HIS A 129 8.86 -2.79 -5.91
CA HIS A 129 7.73 -1.86 -5.95
C HIS A 129 7.74 -1.08 -7.26
N SER A 130 6.57 -0.56 -7.67
CA SER A 130 6.47 0.27 -8.87
C SER A 130 5.50 1.44 -8.75
N THR A 131 5.91 2.57 -9.30
CA THR A 131 5.08 3.74 -9.66
C THR A 131 5.12 4.00 -11.17
N ALA A 132 5.71 3.09 -11.95
CA ALA A 132 5.80 3.22 -13.40
C ALA A 132 4.39 3.20 -14.02
N PRO A 133 4.08 4.02 -15.04
CA PRO A 133 2.77 4.03 -15.68
C PRO A 133 2.34 2.63 -16.13
N SER A 134 1.04 2.33 -16.07
CA SER A 134 0.52 1.00 -16.43
C SER A 134 1.01 0.53 -17.81
N GLY A 135 1.35 -0.76 -17.92
CA GLY A 135 1.85 -1.37 -19.15
C GLY A 135 3.36 -1.25 -19.34
N ASN A 136 4.06 -0.51 -18.48
CA ASN A 136 5.51 -0.51 -18.47
C ASN A 136 6.04 -1.83 -17.89
N ALA A 137 7.23 -2.23 -18.36
CA ALA A 137 7.90 -3.42 -17.87
C ALA A 137 9.36 -3.12 -17.58
N VAL A 138 9.93 -3.90 -16.66
CA VAL A 138 11.36 -3.88 -16.36
C VAL A 138 11.90 -5.30 -16.44
N VAL A 139 13.08 -5.46 -17.04
CA VAL A 139 13.84 -6.70 -17.01
C VAL A 139 14.90 -6.57 -15.94
N LEU A 140 14.91 -7.49 -15.00
CA LEU A 140 15.88 -7.53 -13.92
C LEU A 140 16.80 -8.74 -14.08
N ARG A 141 18.07 -8.53 -13.73
CA ARG A 141 19.12 -9.55 -13.63
C ARG A 141 19.76 -9.50 -12.25
N ALA A 142 20.46 -10.56 -11.88
CA ALA A 142 21.31 -10.58 -10.69
C ALA A 142 22.72 -10.06 -11.04
N ALA A 143 23.33 -9.37 -10.09
CA ALA A 143 24.73 -8.95 -10.18
C ALA A 143 25.46 -9.21 -8.85
N ILE A 144 26.71 -9.64 -8.93
CA ILE A 144 27.60 -9.85 -7.79
C ILE A 144 29.00 -9.31 -8.10
N LYS A 145 29.64 -8.70 -7.11
CA LYS A 145 30.98 -8.13 -7.22
C LYS A 145 31.97 -9.02 -6.49
N LYS A 146 33.02 -9.43 -7.20
CA LYS A 146 34.16 -10.18 -6.66
C LYS A 146 35.09 -9.24 -5.88
N ASP A 147 35.87 -9.78 -4.95
CA ASP A 147 36.79 -8.98 -4.11
C ASP A 147 37.86 -8.23 -4.95
N ASP A 148 38.16 -8.68 -6.17
CA ASP A 148 39.07 -7.99 -7.10
C ASP A 148 38.44 -6.78 -7.81
N GLY A 149 37.17 -6.48 -7.52
CA GLY A 149 36.42 -5.37 -8.09
C GLY A 149 35.60 -5.72 -9.33
N THR A 150 35.79 -6.90 -9.93
CA THR A 150 35.05 -7.35 -11.12
C THR A 150 33.58 -7.57 -10.77
N VAL A 151 32.66 -7.06 -11.60
CA VAL A 151 31.22 -7.29 -11.46
C VAL A 151 30.78 -8.30 -12.50
N TYR A 152 30.03 -9.29 -12.05
CA TYR A 152 29.42 -10.34 -12.86
C TYR A 152 27.91 -10.19 -12.85
N TYR A 153 27.27 -10.56 -13.97
CA TYR A 153 25.86 -10.43 -14.25
C TYR A 153 25.29 -11.77 -14.71
N SER A 154 24.03 -12.05 -14.39
CA SER A 154 23.34 -13.25 -14.85
C SER A 154 22.95 -13.18 -16.34
N THR A 155 23.95 -13.13 -17.22
CA THR A 155 23.81 -13.02 -18.68
C THR A 155 24.26 -14.28 -19.41
N PRO A 156 23.79 -14.51 -20.65
CA PRO A 156 24.30 -15.57 -21.52
C PRO A 156 25.80 -15.43 -21.82
N THR A 157 26.32 -14.21 -21.94
CA THR A 157 27.73 -13.92 -22.25
C THR A 157 28.67 -14.35 -21.12
N GLU A 158 28.16 -14.37 -19.88
CA GLU A 158 28.86 -14.90 -18.71
C GLU A 158 28.57 -16.38 -18.43
N GLY A 159 27.77 -17.04 -19.27
CA GLY A 159 27.36 -18.44 -19.08
C GLY A 159 26.34 -18.66 -17.95
N LEU A 160 25.68 -17.58 -17.50
CA LEU A 160 24.78 -17.57 -16.35
C LEU A 160 23.43 -16.94 -16.74
N ASP A 161 22.65 -17.55 -17.64
CA ASP A 161 21.42 -16.93 -18.14
C ASP A 161 20.25 -16.99 -17.14
N SER A 162 19.99 -15.87 -16.45
CA SER A 162 18.84 -15.71 -15.57
C SER A 162 18.33 -14.28 -15.60
N SER A 163 17.04 -14.10 -15.85
CA SER A 163 16.37 -12.81 -15.82
C SER A 163 14.90 -12.99 -15.44
N ILE A 164 14.30 -11.93 -14.91
CA ILE A 164 12.86 -11.84 -14.69
C ILE A 164 12.32 -10.59 -15.36
N ARG A 165 11.09 -10.69 -15.87
CA ARG A 165 10.37 -9.55 -16.46
C ARG A 165 9.17 -9.21 -15.58
N LEU A 166 9.18 -8.01 -15.02
CA LEU A 166 8.09 -7.49 -14.20
C LEU A 166 7.28 -6.48 -14.99
N SER A 167 6.00 -6.34 -14.66
CA SER A 167 5.11 -5.39 -15.33
C SER A 167 4.25 -4.61 -14.35
N SER A 168 4.10 -3.30 -14.60
CA SER A 168 3.23 -2.45 -13.82
C SER A 168 1.82 -2.47 -14.39
N VAL A 169 0.83 -2.52 -13.50
CA VAL A 169 -0.60 -2.59 -13.82
C VAL A 169 -1.30 -1.39 -13.21
N ARG A 170 -2.30 -0.85 -13.91
CA ARG A 170 -3.13 0.22 -13.38
C ARG A 170 -3.86 -0.28 -12.11
N PRO A 171 -3.84 0.48 -11.01
CA PRO A 171 -4.74 0.26 -9.87
C PRO A 171 -6.20 0.07 -10.31
N PRO A 172 -6.99 -0.79 -9.64
CA PRO A 172 -8.42 -0.92 -9.91
C PRO A 172 -9.13 0.43 -9.75
N ASN A 173 -10.15 0.66 -10.58
CA ASN A 173 -11.05 1.80 -10.38
C ASN A 173 -12.17 1.34 -9.46
N TYR A 174 -12.29 1.97 -8.29
CA TYR A 174 -13.36 1.68 -7.33
C TYR A 174 -14.50 2.68 -7.45
N ASN A 175 -15.73 2.18 -7.48
CA ASN A 175 -16.96 2.96 -7.51
C ASN A 175 -17.84 2.60 -6.30
N TYR A 176 -18.44 3.61 -5.69
CA TYR A 176 -19.45 3.41 -4.67
C TYR A 176 -20.84 3.56 -5.30
N PRO A 177 -21.78 2.62 -5.06
CA PRO A 177 -21.72 1.51 -4.09
C PRO A 177 -21.24 0.15 -4.67
N GLU A 178 -20.78 0.10 -5.92
CA GLU A 178 -20.52 -1.15 -6.63
C GLU A 178 -19.43 -2.00 -5.99
N ASP A 179 -18.36 -1.38 -5.49
CA ASP A 179 -17.18 -2.09 -4.96
C ASP A 179 -17.13 -2.15 -3.42
N TYR A 180 -18.11 -1.53 -2.76
CA TYR A 180 -18.15 -1.37 -1.30
C TYR A 180 -19.41 -1.96 -0.70
N THR A 181 -19.27 -2.45 0.52
CA THR A 181 -20.37 -2.89 1.37
C THR A 181 -20.51 -1.90 2.52
N TRP A 182 -21.70 -1.30 2.64
CA TRP A 182 -22.09 -0.48 3.79
C TRP A 182 -23.17 -1.22 4.57
N GLN A 183 -22.82 -1.71 5.75
CA GLN A 183 -23.69 -2.54 6.58
C GLN A 183 -23.93 -1.90 7.93
N THR A 184 -25.02 -2.29 8.58
CA THR A 184 -25.35 -1.90 9.95
C THR A 184 -25.30 -3.14 10.85
N PRO A 185 -24.11 -3.57 11.30
CA PRO A 185 -23.95 -4.76 12.13
C PRO A 185 -24.59 -4.66 13.53
N LEU A 186 -24.80 -3.45 14.04
CA LEU A 186 -25.38 -3.24 15.37
C LEU A 186 -26.39 -2.08 15.34
N GLU A 187 -27.55 -2.35 15.93
CA GLU A 187 -28.59 -1.38 16.26
C GLU A 187 -29.09 -1.68 17.68
N GLU A 188 -28.99 -0.72 18.58
CA GLU A 188 -29.40 -0.87 19.98
C GLU A 188 -30.14 0.39 20.48
N GLY A 189 -31.13 0.19 21.35
CA GLY A 189 -31.81 1.25 22.06
C GLY A 189 -33.02 1.84 21.32
N ASP A 190 -33.38 3.07 21.68
CA ASP A 190 -34.56 3.75 21.16
C ASP A 190 -34.23 4.53 19.89
N ILE A 191 -34.16 3.82 18.76
CA ILE A 191 -33.89 4.42 17.44
C ILE A 191 -35.12 5.20 16.94
N SER A 192 -36.32 4.68 17.19
CA SER A 192 -37.59 5.28 16.73
C SER A 192 -37.94 6.59 17.45
N GLY A 193 -37.66 6.69 18.76
CA GLY A 193 -37.79 7.93 19.52
C GLY A 193 -36.50 8.76 19.51
N GLY A 194 -35.36 8.13 19.20
CA GLY A 194 -34.07 8.76 19.08
C GLY A 194 -33.48 9.27 20.40
N SER A 195 -33.99 8.79 21.54
CA SER A 195 -33.69 9.34 22.88
C SER A 195 -32.43 8.78 23.52
N ASN A 196 -32.06 7.55 23.20
CA ASN A 196 -30.83 6.88 23.59
C ASN A 196 -30.64 5.65 22.70
N PHE A 197 -29.76 5.75 21.70
CA PHE A 197 -29.51 4.66 20.77
C PHE A 197 -28.05 4.62 20.34
N LEU A 198 -27.68 3.47 19.80
CA LEU A 198 -26.38 3.20 19.24
C LEU A 198 -26.54 2.43 17.92
N ILE A 199 -25.86 2.91 16.89
CA ILE A 199 -25.81 2.28 15.58
C ILE A 199 -24.34 2.18 15.18
N GLU A 200 -23.87 0.98 14.89
CA GLU A 200 -22.57 0.81 14.22
C GLU A 200 -22.81 0.56 12.75
N HIS A 201 -22.10 1.31 11.92
CA HIS A 201 -22.00 1.04 10.50
C HIS A 201 -20.61 0.56 10.16
N ALA A 202 -20.50 -0.41 9.26
CA ALA A 202 -19.23 -0.94 8.78
C ALA A 202 -19.11 -0.75 7.28
N LEU A 203 -18.02 -0.09 6.85
CA LEU A 203 -17.61 -0.01 5.45
C LEU A 203 -16.51 -1.03 5.19
N SER A 204 -16.68 -1.84 4.15
CA SER A 204 -15.65 -2.76 3.65
C SER A 204 -15.64 -2.81 2.13
N LEU A 205 -14.58 -3.34 1.55
CA LEU A 205 -14.53 -3.69 0.12
C LEU A 205 -15.22 -5.05 -0.11
N LYS A 206 -15.79 -5.24 -1.30
CA LYS A 206 -16.41 -6.52 -1.70
C LYS A 206 -15.39 -7.55 -2.18
N HIS A 207 -14.37 -7.10 -2.91
CA HIS A 207 -13.40 -7.97 -3.60
C HIS A 207 -12.04 -8.05 -2.90
N PHE A 208 -11.78 -7.11 -1.99
CA PHE A 208 -10.51 -6.95 -1.29
C PHE A 208 -10.76 -6.63 0.18
N ARG A 209 -9.68 -6.39 0.92
CA ARG A 209 -9.73 -6.01 2.35
C ARG A 209 -9.01 -4.71 2.55
N PHE A 210 -9.53 -3.89 3.46
CA PHE A 210 -8.76 -2.76 3.95
C PHE A 210 -7.58 -3.24 4.79
N SER A 211 -6.49 -2.48 4.74
CA SER A 211 -5.28 -2.73 5.52
C SER A 211 -5.20 -1.80 6.72
N TYR A 212 -5.29 -0.50 6.48
CA TYR A 212 -5.27 0.51 7.53
C TYR A 212 -6.07 1.77 7.13
N ALA A 213 -6.31 2.65 8.09
CA ALA A 213 -6.84 3.99 7.85
C ALA A 213 -6.03 5.03 8.63
N THR A 214 -5.94 6.23 8.07
CA THR A 214 -5.31 7.39 8.70
C THR A 214 -6.31 8.53 8.81
N LEU A 215 -6.20 9.28 9.90
CA LEU A 215 -6.85 10.58 10.06
C LEU A 215 -5.79 11.63 9.78
N ASP A 216 -5.87 12.26 8.61
CA ASP A 216 -4.95 13.31 8.20
C ASP A 216 -5.20 14.60 9.01
N ALA A 217 -4.28 15.56 8.95
CA ALA A 217 -4.39 16.79 9.75
C ALA A 217 -5.67 17.61 9.47
N ASP A 218 -6.19 17.48 8.24
CA ASP A 218 -7.44 18.12 7.80
C ASP A 218 -8.69 17.25 8.06
N ASP A 219 -8.52 15.99 8.48
CA ASP A 219 -9.63 15.09 8.75
C ASP A 219 -10.34 15.45 10.07
N THR A 220 -11.66 15.26 10.08
CA THR A 220 -12.48 15.46 11.27
C THR A 220 -12.97 14.10 11.79
N PRO A 221 -12.43 13.56 12.90
CA PRO A 221 -12.75 12.22 13.38
C PRO A 221 -14.12 12.14 14.08
N GLY A 222 -15.09 12.94 13.67
CA GLY A 222 -16.41 12.91 14.27
C GLY A 222 -17.32 14.04 13.82
N MET A 223 -18.61 13.81 14.02
CA MET A 223 -19.66 14.76 13.68
C MET A 223 -20.69 14.83 14.79
N ILE A 224 -21.47 15.90 14.82
CA ILE A 224 -22.64 16.01 15.69
C ILE A 224 -23.78 16.69 14.97
N ARG A 225 -25.01 16.22 15.19
CA ARG A 225 -26.21 16.87 14.68
C ARG A 225 -27.35 16.81 15.68
N TRP A 226 -27.93 17.98 15.96
CA TRP A 226 -29.15 18.11 16.74
C TRP A 226 -30.38 17.93 15.86
N GLN A 227 -31.48 17.48 16.46
CA GLN A 227 -32.75 17.31 15.77
C GLN A 227 -33.33 18.64 15.27
N THR A 228 -33.11 19.73 16.02
CA THR A 228 -33.34 21.12 15.61
C THR A 228 -32.21 22.00 16.15
N ASN A 229 -31.94 23.15 15.53
CA ASN A 229 -30.91 24.09 16.00
C ASN A 229 -31.49 25.14 16.96
N GLU A 230 -32.37 24.70 17.86
CA GLU A 230 -33.03 25.55 18.85
C GLU A 230 -32.34 25.43 20.20
N SER A 231 -32.27 26.53 20.96
CA SER A 231 -31.58 26.54 22.27
C SER A 231 -32.14 25.57 23.31
N SER A 232 -33.40 25.15 23.19
CA SER A 232 -34.07 24.18 24.05
C SER A 232 -33.86 22.72 23.62
N GLN A 233 -33.26 22.48 22.44
CA GLN A 233 -33.07 21.14 21.92
C GLN A 233 -32.04 20.36 22.74
N THR A 234 -32.33 19.09 23.02
CA THR A 234 -31.43 18.19 23.74
C THR A 234 -31.21 16.85 23.04
N PHE A 235 -31.95 16.57 21.96
CA PHE A 235 -31.76 15.40 21.12
C PHE A 235 -30.68 15.68 20.08
N ALA A 236 -29.56 14.98 20.23
CA ALA A 236 -28.46 15.02 19.28
C ALA A 236 -27.97 13.61 18.96
N SER A 237 -27.33 13.49 17.80
CA SER A 237 -26.57 12.32 17.41
C SER A 237 -25.11 12.71 17.23
N HIS A 238 -24.23 11.98 17.89
CA HIS A 238 -22.79 12.15 17.88
C HIS A 238 -22.13 10.96 17.17
N VAL A 239 -21.19 11.23 16.29
CA VAL A 239 -20.52 10.24 15.45
C VAL A 239 -19.05 10.21 15.77
N GLY A 240 -18.50 9.01 15.93
CA GLY A 240 -17.07 8.74 15.98
C GLY A 240 -16.70 7.60 15.04
N ILE A 241 -15.41 7.32 14.96
CA ILE A 241 -14.86 6.33 14.04
C ILE A 241 -13.84 5.43 14.73
N ALA A 242 -13.97 4.12 14.56
CA ALA A 242 -12.92 3.17 14.88
C ALA A 242 -12.19 2.82 13.58
N LEU A 243 -10.87 3.06 13.57
CA LEU A 243 -10.02 2.81 12.42
C LEU A 243 -9.83 1.31 12.18
N ILE A 244 -9.29 0.95 11.02
CA ILE A 244 -9.05 -0.45 10.67
C ILE A 244 -7.90 -1.00 11.51
N GLY A 245 -8.10 -2.17 12.09
CA GLY A 245 -7.10 -2.87 12.90
C GLY A 245 -7.71 -3.68 14.03
N SER A 246 -6.87 -4.04 15.00
CA SER A 246 -7.29 -4.77 16.20
C SER A 246 -7.76 -3.85 17.33
N ASP A 247 -7.37 -2.58 17.32
CA ASP A 247 -7.82 -1.59 18.28
C ASP A 247 -9.24 -1.15 17.97
N ARG A 248 -10.17 -1.34 18.90
CA ARG A 248 -11.58 -1.00 18.76
C ARG A 248 -11.91 0.41 19.25
N THR A 249 -10.90 1.19 19.62
CA THR A 249 -11.06 2.55 20.14
C THR A 249 -11.77 3.44 19.14
N VAL A 250 -12.74 4.21 19.64
CA VAL A 250 -13.47 5.19 18.85
C VAL A 250 -12.79 6.55 18.99
N HIS A 251 -12.38 7.08 17.85
CA HIS A 251 -11.88 8.44 17.70
C HIS A 251 -13.07 9.38 17.49
N TYR A 252 -13.06 10.50 18.20
CA TYR A 252 -14.08 11.52 18.16
C TYR A 252 -13.45 12.89 17.88
N ASN A 253 -14.23 13.79 17.28
CA ASN A 253 -13.80 15.18 17.10
C ASN A 253 -13.82 15.93 18.45
N THR A 254 -12.64 16.24 18.96
CA THR A 254 -12.44 16.88 20.27
C THR A 254 -12.91 18.34 20.34
N ASN A 255 -13.21 18.97 19.18
CA ASN A 255 -13.79 20.31 19.12
C ASN A 255 -15.31 20.32 19.38
N ILE A 256 -15.94 19.14 19.44
CA ILE A 256 -17.35 19.00 19.79
C ILE A 256 -17.48 19.05 21.32
N VAL A 257 -18.18 20.06 21.82
CA VAL A 257 -18.43 20.24 23.25
C VAL A 257 -19.62 19.36 23.65
N LEU A 258 -19.36 18.40 24.52
CA LEU A 258 -20.35 17.49 25.08
C LEU A 258 -20.45 17.64 26.60
N PRO A 259 -21.64 17.46 27.21
CA PRO A 259 -21.79 17.46 28.66
C PRO A 259 -20.95 16.37 29.34
N ASP A 260 -20.38 16.68 30.51
CA ASP A 260 -19.56 15.72 31.27
C ASP A 260 -20.34 14.48 31.70
N ALA A 261 -21.62 14.65 32.07
CA ALA A 261 -22.50 13.53 32.39
C ALA A 261 -22.65 12.57 31.20
N PHE A 262 -22.80 13.09 29.97
CA PHE A 262 -22.87 12.26 28.77
C PHE A 262 -21.55 11.52 28.52
N LYS A 263 -20.41 12.24 28.56
CA LYS A 263 -19.08 11.66 28.36
C LYS A 263 -18.76 10.54 29.34
N LYS A 264 -19.19 10.69 30.60
CA LYS A 264 -18.91 9.71 31.67
C LYS A 264 -19.87 8.51 31.66
N GLU A 265 -21.15 8.74 31.37
CA GLU A 265 -22.20 7.72 31.59
C GLU A 265 -22.64 7.00 30.33
N ARG A 266 -22.51 7.62 29.15
CA ARG A 266 -23.15 7.12 27.93
C ARG A 266 -22.22 7.02 26.75
N MET A 267 -21.30 7.97 26.61
CA MET A 267 -20.39 8.01 25.47
C MET A 267 -19.61 6.69 25.41
N LYS A 268 -19.82 5.93 24.35
CA LYS A 268 -19.00 4.75 24.11
C LYS A 268 -17.63 5.18 23.63
N THR A 269 -16.62 4.41 24.00
CA THR A 269 -15.24 4.66 23.57
C THR A 269 -14.67 3.51 22.76
N THR A 270 -15.47 2.45 22.57
CA THR A 270 -15.08 1.25 21.81
C THR A 270 -16.26 0.74 21.00
N VAL A 271 -15.99 0.22 19.81
CA VAL A 271 -16.98 -0.52 19.00
C VAL A 271 -17.09 -1.99 19.43
N VAL A 272 -18.24 -2.59 19.19
CA VAL A 272 -18.50 -4.02 19.37
C VAL A 272 -18.10 -4.80 18.12
N SER A 273 -18.40 -4.23 16.94
CA SER A 273 -18.12 -4.84 15.64
C SER A 273 -16.62 -5.09 15.45
N ASN A 274 -16.33 -6.14 14.68
CA ASN A 274 -14.96 -6.39 14.22
C ASN A 274 -14.56 -5.32 13.20
N ASN A 275 -13.41 -4.69 13.41
CA ASN A 275 -12.83 -3.65 12.56
C ASN A 275 -11.47 -4.07 11.95
N ALA A 276 -11.12 -5.36 11.98
CA ALA A 276 -9.86 -5.87 11.43
C ALA A 276 -9.69 -5.65 9.91
N SER A 277 -10.77 -5.46 9.16
CA SER A 277 -10.73 -5.18 7.72
C SER A 277 -11.86 -4.25 7.26
N SER A 278 -12.43 -3.51 8.20
CA SER A 278 -13.57 -2.62 7.98
C SER A 278 -13.39 -1.35 8.79
N LEU A 279 -13.80 -0.24 8.19
CA LEU A 279 -13.93 1.04 8.88
C LEU A 279 -15.26 1.04 9.62
N VAL A 280 -15.25 1.21 10.94
CA VAL A 280 -16.48 1.20 11.74
C VAL A 280 -16.82 2.61 12.19
N VAL A 281 -18.03 3.05 11.87
CA VAL A 281 -18.57 4.35 12.24
C VAL A 281 -19.61 4.13 13.33
N LEU A 282 -19.37 4.75 14.48
CA LEU A 282 -20.25 4.67 15.62
C LEU A 282 -21.13 5.92 15.67
N LEU A 283 -22.42 5.73 15.46
CA LEU A 283 -23.45 6.75 15.59
C LEU A 283 -24.21 6.55 16.90
N GLN A 284 -24.15 7.53 17.79
CA GLN A 284 -24.79 7.47 19.10
C GLN A 284 -25.75 8.64 19.28
N GLY A 285 -27.02 8.36 19.54
CA GLY A 285 -28.01 9.38 19.86
C GLY A 285 -28.31 9.45 21.35
N ASP A 286 -28.53 10.66 21.87
CA ASP A 286 -28.94 10.88 23.26
C ASP A 286 -29.81 12.15 23.36
N SER A 287 -30.77 12.13 24.27
CA SER A 287 -31.72 13.21 24.58
C SER A 287 -31.21 14.15 25.68
N ARG A 288 -29.97 13.97 26.15
CA ARG A 288 -29.30 14.76 27.19
C ARG A 288 -28.09 15.53 26.66
N ILE A 289 -28.06 15.85 25.35
CA ILE A 289 -27.01 16.65 24.72
C ILE A 289 -27.61 18.00 24.31
N PRO A 290 -27.53 19.04 25.16
CA PRO A 290 -28.06 20.36 24.86
C PRO A 290 -27.44 20.95 23.58
N TYR A 291 -28.23 21.75 22.87
CA TYR A 291 -27.75 22.48 21.71
C TYR A 291 -26.56 23.39 22.04
N HIS A 292 -25.50 23.29 21.23
CA HIS A 292 -24.32 24.12 21.34
C HIS A 292 -23.94 24.70 19.97
N SER A 293 -24.13 26.01 19.81
CA SER A 293 -24.03 26.71 18.51
C SER A 293 -22.63 26.69 17.88
N ALA A 294 -21.56 26.64 18.69
CA ALA A 294 -20.22 26.48 18.15
C ALA A 294 -20.00 25.06 17.61
N SER A 295 -20.53 24.04 18.30
CA SER A 295 -20.38 22.65 17.89
C SER A 295 -21.31 22.23 16.75
N SER A 296 -22.41 22.95 16.51
CA SER A 296 -23.26 22.72 15.33
C SER A 296 -22.56 22.97 13.99
N ARG A 297 -21.35 23.52 14.00
CA ARG A 297 -20.49 23.67 12.82
C ARG A 297 -19.82 22.35 12.42
N HIS A 298 -19.82 21.35 13.30
CA HIS A 298 -19.22 20.03 13.08
C HIS A 298 -20.27 18.98 12.67
N GLN A 299 -21.20 19.35 11.78
CA GLN A 299 -22.22 18.42 11.25
C GLN A 299 -21.67 17.49 10.16
N GLY A 300 -20.40 17.63 9.79
CA GLY A 300 -19.73 16.82 8.79
C GLY A 300 -19.39 17.56 7.49
N PRO A 301 -18.86 16.81 6.50
CA PRO A 301 -18.63 15.37 6.56
C PRO A 301 -17.48 14.99 7.51
N LEU A 302 -17.55 13.79 8.07
CA LEU A 302 -16.39 13.07 8.56
C LEU A 302 -15.62 12.57 7.35
N THR A 303 -14.32 12.78 7.34
CA THR A 303 -13.42 12.30 6.28
C THR A 303 -12.33 11.43 6.88
N VAL A 304 -11.91 10.41 6.11
CA VAL A 304 -10.82 9.52 6.48
C VAL A 304 -10.19 8.93 5.23
N THR A 305 -8.86 8.82 5.23
CA THR A 305 -8.11 8.12 4.20
C THR A 305 -7.95 6.65 4.60
N VAL A 306 -8.32 5.74 3.71
CA VAL A 306 -8.24 4.29 3.92
C VAL A 306 -7.35 3.68 2.84
N VAL A 307 -6.52 2.71 3.18
CA VAL A 307 -5.67 1.99 2.23
C VAL A 307 -6.03 0.51 2.22
N ASP A 308 -6.25 -0.06 1.04
CA ASP A 308 -6.49 -1.49 0.87
C ASP A 308 -5.21 -2.34 0.91
N ARG A 309 -5.38 -3.65 1.06
CA ARG A 309 -4.25 -4.59 1.05
C ARG A 309 -3.58 -4.71 -0.32
N GLN A 310 -4.12 -4.10 -1.37
CA GLN A 310 -3.53 -4.04 -2.70
C GLN A 310 -2.73 -2.73 -2.87
N GLY A 311 -2.66 -1.89 -1.84
CA GLY A 311 -1.91 -0.63 -1.84
C GLY A 311 -2.66 0.58 -2.38
N ASN A 312 -3.97 0.46 -2.63
CA ASN A 312 -4.77 1.54 -3.20
C ASN A 312 -5.39 2.40 -2.09
N GLY A 313 -5.33 3.72 -2.25
CA GLY A 313 -5.95 4.67 -1.33
C GLY A 313 -7.39 4.99 -1.70
N HIS A 314 -8.21 5.21 -0.67
CA HIS A 314 -9.62 5.53 -0.74
C HIS A 314 -9.92 6.69 0.22
N HIS A 315 -10.43 7.80 -0.30
CA HIS A 315 -10.97 8.87 0.54
C HIS A 315 -12.43 8.59 0.80
N VAL A 316 -12.76 8.38 2.07
CA VAL A 316 -14.12 8.09 2.52
C VAL A 316 -14.69 9.35 3.16
N SER A 317 -15.88 9.74 2.73
CA SER A 317 -16.63 10.86 3.28
C SER A 317 -17.99 10.35 3.74
N ILE A 318 -18.27 10.54 5.03
CA ILE A 318 -19.51 10.11 5.70
C ILE A 318 -20.20 11.36 6.25
N ARG A 319 -21.49 11.48 5.99
CA ARG A 319 -22.29 12.62 6.46
C ARG A 319 -23.68 12.18 6.90
N PHE A 320 -24.33 13.02 7.70
CA PHE A 320 -25.76 12.87 7.92
C PHE A 320 -26.56 13.12 6.62
N THR A 321 -27.66 12.40 6.42
CA THR A 321 -28.54 12.68 5.28
C THR A 321 -29.19 14.07 5.35
N SER A 322 -29.44 14.68 4.19
CA SER A 322 -30.23 15.92 4.09
C SER A 322 -31.74 15.68 4.04
N GLU A 323 -32.15 14.44 3.76
CA GLU A 323 -33.51 14.06 3.43
C GLU A 323 -34.29 13.46 4.61
N GLY A 324 -35.61 13.41 4.48
CA GLY A 324 -36.51 12.81 5.46
C GLY A 324 -36.91 13.72 6.63
N THR A 325 -37.45 13.11 7.67
CA THR A 325 -37.85 13.75 8.94
C THR A 325 -36.66 14.27 9.73
N GLN A 326 -36.89 15.13 10.73
CA GLN A 326 -35.80 15.64 11.59
C GLN A 326 -35.06 14.53 12.34
N LEU A 327 -35.77 13.44 12.68
CA LEU A 327 -35.13 12.26 13.26
C LEU A 327 -34.23 11.58 12.22
N GLU A 328 -34.75 11.28 11.03
CA GLU A 328 -33.99 10.65 9.95
C GLU A 328 -32.71 11.42 9.61
N LYS A 329 -32.80 12.75 9.54
CA LYS A 329 -31.66 13.64 9.28
C LYS A 329 -30.54 13.53 10.30
N ARG A 330 -30.79 13.03 11.52
CA ARG A 330 -29.75 12.79 12.54
C ARG A 330 -29.45 11.32 12.80
N ILE A 331 -30.22 10.37 12.26
CA ILE A 331 -29.98 8.92 12.49
C ILE A 331 -29.51 8.17 11.25
N LYS A 332 -29.64 8.75 10.05
CA LYS A 332 -29.20 8.13 8.80
C LYS A 332 -27.91 8.78 8.31
N LEU A 333 -26.94 7.94 7.98
CA LEU A 333 -25.67 8.33 7.37
C LEU A 333 -25.64 7.97 5.89
N GLU A 334 -25.03 8.86 5.12
CA GLU A 334 -24.65 8.65 3.72
C GLU A 334 -23.14 8.54 3.63
N VAL A 335 -22.65 7.59 2.83
CA VAL A 335 -21.24 7.40 2.57
C VAL A 335 -20.96 7.63 1.09
N SER A 336 -19.81 8.23 0.82
CA SER A 336 -19.24 8.43 -0.50
C SER A 336 -17.77 8.07 -0.44
N THR A 337 -17.23 7.53 -1.53
CA THR A 337 -15.81 7.21 -1.63
C THR A 337 -15.23 7.79 -2.90
N THR A 338 -13.96 8.19 -2.85
CA THR A 338 -13.21 8.66 -4.01
C THR A 338 -11.83 8.02 -3.99
N PRO A 339 -11.43 7.24 -5.01
CA PRO A 339 -10.09 6.68 -5.08
C PRO A 339 -9.02 7.78 -5.10
N GLU A 340 -7.89 7.56 -4.41
CA GLU A 340 -6.74 8.48 -4.39
C GLU A 340 -6.25 8.79 -5.82
N SER A 341 -6.30 7.81 -6.72
CA SER A 341 -5.94 7.95 -8.14
C SER A 341 -6.80 8.97 -8.89
N GLN A 342 -8.02 9.26 -8.43
CA GLN A 342 -8.92 10.24 -9.04
C GLN A 342 -8.76 11.65 -8.46
N LEU A 343 -8.23 11.79 -7.24
CA LEU A 343 -7.97 13.11 -6.65
C LEU A 343 -6.80 13.82 -7.35
N HIS A 344 -5.78 13.08 -7.73
CA HIS A 344 -4.63 13.62 -8.47
C HIS A 344 -4.98 14.00 -9.92
N ALA A 345 -5.93 13.30 -10.55
CA ALA A 345 -6.39 13.64 -11.90
C ALA A 345 -7.15 14.98 -11.96
N ASN A 346 -7.78 15.40 -10.86
CA ASN A 346 -8.54 16.65 -10.78
C ASN A 346 -7.72 17.85 -10.27
N SER A 347 -6.49 17.62 -9.82
CA SER A 347 -5.58 18.69 -9.36
C SER A 347 -4.62 19.19 -10.44
N ASP A 348 -4.65 18.61 -11.64
CA ASP A 348 -3.78 19.01 -12.75
C ASP A 348 -4.57 19.40 -14.03
N PRO A 349 -5.06 20.65 -14.15
CA PRO A 349 -5.73 21.12 -15.37
C PRO A 349 -4.76 21.43 -16.52
N GLN A 350 -3.46 21.09 -16.43
CA GLN A 350 -2.44 21.42 -17.44
C GLN A 350 -1.69 20.22 -18.04
N ALA A 351 -2.36 19.10 -18.26
CA ALA A 351 -1.91 18.09 -19.24
C ALA A 351 -2.78 18.11 -20.51
N GLY A 352 -3.05 19.31 -21.03
CA GLY A 352 -3.54 19.50 -22.38
C GLY A 352 -2.36 19.67 -23.34
N THR A 353 -2.28 18.78 -24.33
CA THR A 353 -1.49 18.91 -25.57
C THR A 353 0.04 19.10 -25.44
N VAL A 354 0.78 18.04 -25.76
CA VAL A 354 1.91 18.10 -26.72
C VAL A 354 1.79 16.91 -27.66
#